data_AF-A0A498L102-F1
#
_entry.id   AF-A0A498L102-F1
#
_cell.length_a   1.000
_cell.length_b   1.000
_cell.length_c   1.000
_cell.angle_alpha   90.00
_cell.angle_beta   90.00
_cell.angle_gamma   90.00
#
_symmetry.space_group_name_H-M   'P 1'
#
loop_
_entity.id
_entity.type
_entity.pdbx_description
1 polymer ?
#
loop_
_entity_poly.entity_id
_entity_poly.type
_entity_poly.pdbx_seq_one_letter_code
_entity_poly.pdbx_strand_id
1 'polypeptide(L)'
;MAQSLTRLDAITGGLALLTALAGLAVYPRLPAEMAIHFSASGQPDTFAPKAVVVAVMPVAMVLTHVVLRWSARVDPPADPRTMTGITVATMLLLAAVQGLVLAWNLGYAVPFDLVLVGVLAWGALVAGYAIVREYGLAL
;
A
#
# COMPACT_ATOMS: atom_id res chain seq x y z
N MET A 1 -8.23 25.13 -2.65
CA MET A 1 -8.60 23.72 -2.44
C MET A 1 -8.47 22.82 -3.68
N ALA A 2 -8.64 23.30 -4.93
CA ALA A 2 -8.55 22.44 -6.11
C ALA A 2 -7.12 21.88 -6.38
N GLN A 3 -6.07 22.69 -6.21
CA GLN A 3 -4.69 22.30 -6.57
C GLN A 3 -4.12 21.16 -5.70
N SER A 4 -4.51 21.05 -4.42
CA SER A 4 -4.02 19.99 -3.52
C SER A 4 -4.60 18.62 -3.89
N LEU A 5 -5.86 18.59 -4.35
CA LEU A 5 -6.52 17.36 -4.78
C LEU A 5 -5.91 16.83 -6.08
N THR A 6 -5.62 17.71 -7.05
CA THR A 6 -4.99 17.31 -8.31
C THR A 6 -3.58 16.76 -8.10
N ARG A 7 -2.81 17.35 -7.16
CA ARG A 7 -1.48 16.84 -6.81
C ARG A 7 -1.55 15.49 -6.12
N LEU A 8 -2.46 15.30 -5.17
CA LEU A 8 -2.63 14.02 -4.48
C LEU A 8 -3.07 12.93 -5.47
N ASP A 9 -4.02 13.22 -6.35
CA ASP A 9 -4.48 12.31 -7.41
C ASP A 9 -3.31 11.90 -8.33
N ALA A 10 -2.43 12.83 -8.69
CA ALA A 10 -1.25 12.53 -9.49
C ALA A 10 -0.23 11.65 -8.74
N ILE A 11 0.00 11.90 -7.45
CA ILE A 11 0.91 11.09 -6.63
C ILE A 11 0.38 9.67 -6.49
N THR A 12 -0.89 9.52 -6.12
CA THR A 12 -1.50 8.20 -5.87
C THR A 12 -1.69 7.41 -7.15
N GLY A 13 -2.10 8.07 -8.24
CA GLY A 13 -2.13 7.49 -9.57
C GLY A 13 -0.74 7.09 -10.07
N GLY A 14 0.27 7.94 -9.83
CA GLY A 14 1.66 7.63 -10.12
C GLY A 14 2.17 6.41 -9.37
N LEU A 15 1.88 6.29 -8.07
CA LEU A 15 2.23 5.11 -7.28
C LEU A 15 1.54 3.85 -7.81
N ALA A 16 0.24 3.89 -8.10
CA ALA A 16 -0.48 2.75 -8.66
C ALA A 16 0.09 2.32 -10.02
N LEU A 17 0.42 3.28 -10.88
CA LEU A 17 1.05 3.04 -12.17
C LEU A 17 2.44 2.43 -12.01
N LEU A 18 3.28 2.96 -11.12
CA LEU A 18 4.60 2.41 -10.83
C LEU A 18 4.51 0.98 -10.31
N THR A 19 3.56 0.68 -9.42
CA THR A 19 3.29 -0.68 -8.94
C THR A 19 2.92 -1.63 -10.09
N ALA A 20 2.06 -1.18 -11.00
CA ALA A 20 1.68 -1.97 -12.18
C ALA A 20 2.88 -2.21 -13.11
N LEU A 21 3.64 -1.15 -13.41
CA LEU A 21 4.83 -1.22 -14.26
C LEU A 21 5.90 -2.14 -13.65
N ALA A 22 6.11 -2.11 -12.34
CA ALA A 22 7.02 -3.01 -11.65
C ALA A 22 6.62 -4.48 -11.84
N GLY A 23 5.34 -4.80 -11.66
CA GLY A 23 4.82 -6.16 -11.89
C GLY A 23 4.95 -6.60 -13.35
N LEU A 24 4.64 -5.73 -14.30
CA LEU A 24 4.80 -6.00 -15.73
C LEU A 24 6.26 -6.20 -16.13
N ALA A 25 7.19 -5.41 -15.60
CA ALA A 25 8.62 -5.49 -15.89
C ALA A 25 9.24 -6.83 -15.47
N VAL A 26 8.69 -7.49 -14.44
CA VAL A 26 9.17 -8.78 -13.96
C VAL A 26 8.29 -9.96 -14.39
N TYR A 27 7.14 -9.70 -15.03
CA TYR A 27 6.12 -10.68 -15.39
C TYR A 27 6.62 -11.96 -16.10
N PRO A 28 7.59 -11.88 -17.05
CA PRO A 28 8.11 -13.08 -17.72
C PRO A 28 8.87 -14.03 -16.78
N ARG A 29 9.40 -13.51 -15.67
CA ARG A 29 10.19 -14.27 -14.68
C ARG A 29 9.36 -14.80 -13.52
N LEU A 30 8.09 -14.39 -13.40
CA LEU A 30 7.21 -14.84 -12.33
C LEU A 30 6.69 -16.27 -12.61
N PRO A 31 6.60 -17.10 -11.56
CA PRO A 31 5.99 -18.43 -11.65
C PRO A 31 4.52 -18.33 -12.06
N ALA A 32 3.95 -19.41 -12.63
CA ALA A 32 2.54 -19.41 -13.05
C ALA A 32 1.60 -19.17 -11.86
N GLU A 33 1.88 -19.83 -10.73
CA GLU A 33 1.23 -19.64 -9.43
C GLU A 33 2.18 -18.88 -8.52
N MET A 34 1.68 -17.80 -7.92
CA MET A 34 2.43 -16.94 -7.01
C MET A 34 1.91 -17.07 -5.59
N ALA A 35 2.82 -17.16 -4.61
CA ALA A 35 2.47 -17.07 -3.20
C ALA A 35 1.93 -15.68 -2.86
N ILE A 36 0.81 -15.62 -2.14
CA ILE A 36 0.14 -14.38 -1.75
C ILE A 36 -0.16 -14.29 -0.24
N HIS A 37 -0.05 -15.40 0.48
CA HIS A 37 -0.22 -15.46 1.94
C HIS A 37 0.83 -16.38 2.54
N PHE A 38 1.23 -16.07 3.78
CA PHE A 38 2.29 -16.73 4.51
C PHE A 38 1.81 -17.04 5.92
N SER A 39 2.06 -18.26 6.37
CA SER A 39 1.74 -18.69 7.72
C SER A 39 2.62 -17.99 8.77
N ALA A 40 2.31 -18.17 10.05
CA ALA A 40 3.15 -17.67 11.15
C ALA A 40 4.56 -18.29 11.18
N SER A 41 4.80 -19.39 10.46
CA SER A 41 6.14 -19.97 10.28
C SER A 41 6.86 -19.46 9.02
N GLY A 42 6.31 -18.45 8.34
CA GLY A 42 6.87 -17.84 7.13
C GLY A 42 6.72 -18.69 5.88
N GLN A 43 5.92 -19.77 5.91
CA GLN A 43 5.71 -20.65 4.77
C GLN A 43 4.52 -20.19 3.93
N PRO A 44 4.63 -20.20 2.59
CA PRO A 44 3.51 -19.86 1.73
C PRO A 44 2.41 -20.94 1.83
N ASP A 45 1.17 -20.52 2.09
CA ASP A 45 0.02 -21.42 2.25
C ASP A 45 -1.14 -21.11 1.28
N THR A 46 -1.10 -19.95 0.61
CA THR A 46 -2.10 -19.54 -0.39
C THR A 46 -1.42 -19.01 -1.64
N PHE A 47 -1.95 -19.41 -2.80
CA PHE A 47 -1.42 -19.08 -4.11
C PHE A 47 -2.50 -18.53 -5.04
N ALA A 48 -2.08 -17.76 -6.04
CA ALA A 48 -2.96 -17.30 -7.10
C ALA A 48 -2.20 -17.14 -8.44
N PRO A 49 -2.92 -17.15 -9.58
CA PRO A 49 -2.30 -16.97 -10.89
C PRO A 49 -1.58 -15.62 -11.00
N LYS A 50 -0.38 -15.61 -11.60
CA LYS A 50 0.45 -14.39 -11.70
C LYS A 50 -0.23 -13.18 -12.33
N ALA A 51 -1.14 -13.40 -13.28
CA ALA A 51 -1.93 -12.33 -13.88
C ALA A 51 -2.81 -11.62 -12.84
N VAL A 52 -3.44 -12.40 -11.96
CA VAL A 52 -4.27 -11.88 -10.87
C VAL A 52 -3.40 -11.13 -9.88
N VAL A 53 -2.29 -11.71 -9.44
CA VAL A 53 -1.41 -11.08 -8.42
C VAL A 53 -0.79 -9.78 -8.91
N VAL A 54 -0.39 -9.70 -10.19
CA VAL A 54 0.18 -8.47 -10.76
C VAL A 54 -0.87 -7.38 -10.97
N ALA A 55 -2.12 -7.74 -11.29
CA ALA A 55 -3.19 -6.78 -11.54
C ALA A 55 -3.94 -6.33 -10.28
N VAL A 56 -4.09 -7.20 -9.28
CA VAL A 56 -4.98 -6.95 -8.14
C VAL A 56 -4.50 -5.78 -7.29
N MET A 57 -3.19 -5.65 -7.04
CA MET A 57 -2.68 -4.58 -6.17
C MET A 57 -2.84 -3.19 -6.79
N PRO A 58 -2.47 -2.93 -8.06
CA PRO A 58 -2.80 -1.65 -8.70
C PRO A 58 -4.29 -1.30 -8.69
N VAL A 59 -5.17 -2.29 -8.89
CA VAL A 59 -6.62 -2.09 -8.81
C VAL A 59 -7.05 -1.73 -7.38
N ALA A 60 -6.58 -2.48 -6.39
CA ALA A 60 -6.84 -2.22 -4.98
C ALA A 60 -6.37 -0.81 -4.59
N MET A 61 -5.18 -0.39 -5.04
CA MET A 61 -4.65 0.97 -4.83
C MET A 61 -5.60 2.05 -5.36
N VAL A 62 -6.13 1.90 -6.58
CA VAL A 62 -7.10 2.84 -7.15
C VAL A 62 -8.39 2.87 -6.34
N LEU A 63 -8.92 1.70 -5.96
CA LEU A 63 -10.14 1.60 -5.16
C LEU A 63 -9.96 2.22 -3.76
N THR A 64 -8.84 1.94 -3.11
CA THR A 64 -8.48 2.52 -1.81
C THR A 64 -8.41 4.04 -1.90
N HIS A 65 -7.79 4.60 -2.95
CA HIS A 65 -7.76 6.05 -3.16
C HIS A 65 -9.16 6.65 -3.30
N VAL A 66 -10.05 5.99 -4.05
CA VAL A 66 -11.45 6.43 -4.20
C VAL A 66 -12.19 6.39 -2.86
N VAL A 67 -12.04 5.30 -2.10
CA VAL A 67 -12.66 5.15 -0.77
C VAL A 67 -12.17 6.23 0.18
N LEU A 68 -10.85 6.45 0.30
CA LEU A 68 -10.30 7.47 1.19
C LEU A 68 -10.74 8.88 0.80
N ARG A 69 -10.79 9.17 -0.52
CA ARG A 69 -11.35 10.45 -1.01
C ARG A 69 -12.83 10.61 -0.68
N TRP A 70 -13.61 9.54 -0.73
CA TRP A 70 -15.01 9.57 -0.35
C TRP A 70 -15.18 9.78 1.15
N SER A 71 -14.44 9.04 1.98
CA SER A 71 -14.42 9.20 3.44
C SER A 71 -14.13 10.63 3.85
N ALA A 72 -13.12 11.27 3.23
CA ALA A 72 -12.75 12.66 3.50
C ALA A 72 -13.83 13.70 3.12
N ARG A 73 -14.79 13.33 2.26
CA ARG A 73 -15.94 14.19 1.91
C ARG A 73 -17.10 13.99 2.87
N VAL A 74 -17.31 12.76 3.34
CA VAL A 74 -18.39 12.42 4.27
C VAL A 74 -18.06 12.90 5.68
N ASP A 75 -16.81 12.70 6.10
CA ASP A 75 -16.29 13.12 7.41
C ASP A 75 -14.95 13.83 7.22
N PRO A 76 -14.97 15.14 6.95
CA PRO A 76 -13.74 15.91 6.71
C PRO A 76 -12.88 16.01 7.98
N PRO A 77 -11.55 15.78 7.89
CA PRO A 77 -10.65 15.97 9.02
C PRO A 77 -10.54 17.44 9.42
N ALA A 78 -10.17 17.72 10.67
CA ALA A 78 -9.91 19.08 11.15
C ALA A 78 -8.68 19.69 10.46
N ASP A 79 -7.61 18.90 10.23
CA ASP A 79 -6.50 19.27 9.36
C ASP A 79 -6.59 18.51 8.01
N PRO A 80 -6.81 19.21 6.87
CA PRO A 80 -6.81 18.58 5.54
C PRO A 80 -5.54 17.77 5.19
N ARG A 81 -4.42 18.06 5.86
CA ARG A 81 -3.15 17.32 5.71
C ARG A 81 -3.21 15.93 6.32
N THR A 82 -4.09 15.67 7.29
CA THR A 82 -4.25 14.36 7.93
C THR A 82 -4.62 13.31 6.89
N MET A 83 -5.71 13.54 6.14
CA MET A 83 -6.15 12.61 5.11
C MET A 83 -5.14 12.48 3.97
N THR A 84 -4.47 13.58 3.60
CA THR A 84 -3.40 13.55 2.59
C THR A 84 -2.27 12.61 3.02
N GLY A 85 -1.83 12.73 4.28
CA GLY A 85 -0.79 11.88 4.86
C GLY A 85 -1.21 10.41 4.94
N ILE A 86 -2.41 10.12 5.46
CA ILE A 86 -2.97 8.76 5.53
C ILE A 86 -3.05 8.13 4.14
N THR A 87 -3.51 8.89 3.14
CA THR A 87 -3.65 8.40 1.76
C THR A 87 -2.29 8.05 1.17
N VAL A 88 -1.31 8.95 1.23
CA VAL A 88 0.04 8.66 0.72
C VAL A 88 0.67 7.49 1.47
N ALA A 89 0.52 7.44 2.80
CA ALA A 89 1.10 6.38 3.61
C ALA A 89 0.49 5.00 3.30
N THR A 90 -0.82 4.94 3.10
CA THR A 90 -1.52 3.72 2.68
C THR A 90 -1.07 3.27 1.30
N MET A 91 -0.94 4.20 0.35
CA MET A 91 -0.52 3.88 -1.02
C MET A 91 0.93 3.38 -1.08
N LEU A 92 1.83 3.97 -0.27
CA LEU A 92 3.20 3.49 -0.12
C LEU A 92 3.24 2.08 0.49
N LEU A 93 2.41 1.81 1.51
CA LEU A 93 2.31 0.48 2.10
C LEU A 93 1.87 -0.56 1.07
N LEU A 94 0.81 -0.29 0.30
CA LEU A 94 0.32 -1.21 -0.74
C LEU A 94 1.38 -1.46 -1.84
N ALA A 95 2.09 -0.42 -2.26
CA ALA A 95 3.19 -0.56 -3.22
C ALA A 95 4.34 -1.40 -2.63
N ALA A 96 4.71 -1.19 -1.36
CA ALA A 96 5.72 -1.98 -0.67
C ALA A 96 5.31 -3.46 -0.55
N VAL A 97 4.04 -3.74 -0.21
CA VAL A 97 3.50 -5.11 -0.17
C VAL A 97 3.62 -5.77 -1.53
N GLN A 98 3.26 -5.12 -2.64
CA GLN A 98 3.47 -5.67 -3.98
C GLN A 98 4.96 -5.97 -4.23
N GLY A 99 5.84 -5.04 -3.87
CA GLY A 99 7.29 -5.21 -4.02
C GLY A 99 7.80 -6.45 -3.29
N LEU A 100 7.33 -6.69 -2.06
CA LEU A 100 7.70 -7.86 -1.26
C LEU A 100 7.14 -9.16 -1.86
N VAL A 101 5.89 -9.16 -2.32
CA VAL A 101 5.27 -10.30 -3.01
C VAL A 101 6.03 -10.64 -4.29
N LEU A 102 6.41 -9.63 -5.08
CA LEU A 102 7.22 -9.83 -6.28
C LEU A 102 8.62 -10.34 -5.93
N ALA A 103 9.27 -9.78 -4.91
CA ALA A 103 10.59 -10.23 -4.47
C ALA A 103 10.58 -11.70 -4.04
N TRP A 104 9.63 -12.10 -3.21
CA TRP A 104 9.49 -13.50 -2.79
C TRP A 104 9.30 -14.43 -4.00
N ASN A 105 8.37 -14.09 -4.90
CA ASN A 105 8.04 -14.93 -6.05
C ASN A 105 9.13 -14.93 -7.14
N LEU A 106 10.11 -14.03 -7.07
CA LEU A 106 11.33 -14.05 -7.87
C LEU A 106 12.46 -14.87 -7.23
N GLY A 107 12.24 -15.45 -6.05
CA GLY A 107 13.19 -16.28 -5.33
C GLY A 107 14.09 -15.52 -4.35
N TYR A 108 13.80 -14.24 -4.05
CA TYR A 108 14.52 -13.52 -3.00
C TYR A 108 14.02 -13.91 -1.61
N ALA A 109 14.95 -14.03 -0.66
CA ALA A 109 14.59 -14.23 0.74
C ALA A 109 13.94 -12.96 1.32
N VAL A 110 12.70 -13.08 1.79
CA VAL A 110 11.98 -12.00 2.47
C VAL A 110 11.85 -12.34 3.96
N PRO A 111 12.40 -11.53 4.88
CA PRO A 111 12.27 -11.76 6.31
C PRO A 111 10.88 -11.33 6.80
N PHE A 112 9.88 -12.20 6.66
CA PHE A 112 8.48 -11.87 6.97
C PHE A 112 8.24 -11.44 8.42
N ASP A 113 9.06 -11.90 9.37
CA ASP A 113 9.01 -11.42 10.76
C ASP A 113 9.32 -9.93 10.86
N LEU A 114 10.35 -9.47 10.14
CA LEU A 114 10.72 -8.05 10.09
C LEU A 114 9.70 -7.24 9.28
N VAL A 115 9.11 -7.84 8.24
CA VAL A 115 8.00 -7.20 7.51
C VAL A 115 6.82 -6.96 8.45
N LEU A 116 6.43 -7.95 9.26
CA LEU A 116 5.35 -7.82 10.23
C LEU A 116 5.63 -6.70 11.23
N VAL A 117 6.82 -6.69 11.84
CA VAL A 117 7.24 -5.61 12.76
C VAL A 117 7.21 -4.25 12.05
N GLY A 118 7.69 -4.19 10.81
CA GLY A 118 7.66 -2.97 9.99
C GLY A 118 6.26 -2.46 9.71
N VAL A 119 5.31 -3.35 9.38
CA VAL A 119 3.90 -3.00 9.15
C VAL A 119 3.23 -2.49 10.43
N LEU A 120 3.50 -3.13 11.57
CA LEU A 120 2.97 -2.69 12.87
C LEU A 120 3.52 -1.32 13.26
N ALA A 121 4.84 -1.12 13.11
CA ALA A 121 5.48 0.16 13.35
C ALA A 121 4.93 1.25 12.40
N TRP A 122 4.76 0.93 11.12
CA TRP A 122 4.16 1.83 10.14
C TRP A 122 2.73 2.23 10.53
N GLY A 123 1.90 1.27 10.94
CA GLY A 123 0.54 1.53 11.43
C GLY A 123 0.53 2.46 12.64
N ALA A 124 1.40 2.20 13.62
CA ALA A 124 1.54 3.06 14.80
C ALA A 124 2.00 4.48 14.43
N LEU A 125 2.92 4.62 13.47
CA LEU A 125 3.38 5.92 12.97
C LEU A 125 2.26 6.70 12.26
N VAL A 126 1.49 6.05 11.39
CA VAL A 126 0.38 6.70 10.69
C VAL A 126 -0.74 7.10 11.66
N ALA A 127 -1.06 6.24 12.63
CA ALA A 127 -2.02 6.54 13.68
C ALA A 127 -1.55 7.71 14.57
N GLY A 128 -0.29 7.67 15.03
CA GLY A 128 0.32 8.75 15.82
C GLY A 128 0.34 10.07 15.05
N TYR A 129 0.70 10.04 13.77
CA TYR A 129 0.62 11.21 12.88
C TYR A 129 -0.79 11.80 12.84
N ALA A 130 -1.81 10.96 12.64
CA ALA A 130 -3.20 11.41 12.57
C ALA A 130 -3.66 11.99 13.92
N ILE A 131 -3.33 11.33 15.04
CA ILE A 131 -3.70 11.79 16.38
C ILE A 131 -3.06 13.16 16.69
N VAL A 132 -1.76 13.33 16.44
CA VAL A 132 -1.06 14.59 16.70
C VAL A 132 -1.65 15.72 15.86
N ARG A 133 -1.99 15.44 14.60
CA ARG A 133 -2.59 16.41 13.68
C ARG A 133 -3.99 16.85 14.09
N GLU A 134 -4.84 15.92 14.51
CA GLU A 134 -6.24 16.20 14.80
C GLU A 134 -6.47 16.70 16.23
N TYR A 135 -5.68 16.23 17.20
CA TYR A 135 -5.91 16.50 18.63
C TYR A 135 -4.82 17.36 19.28
N GLY A 136 -3.77 17.75 18.53
CA GLY A 136 -2.76 18.67 19.02
C GLY A 136 -2.01 18.16 20.26
N LEU A 137 -1.85 16.84 20.41
CA LEU A 137 -0.98 16.29 21.45
C LEU A 137 0.44 16.81 21.20
N ALA A 138 0.85 17.80 22.00
CA ALA A 138 2.23 18.22 22.11
C ALA A 138 3.02 17.03 22.71
N LEU A 139 3.62 16.24 21.82
CA LEU A 139 4.71 15.34 22.17
C LEU A 139 5.99 16.14 22.40
#